data_AF-A0A970SNX9-F1
#
_entry.id   AF-A0A970SNX9-F1
#
_cell.length_a   1.000
_cell.length_b   1.000
_cell.length_c   1.000
_cell.angle_alpha   90.00
_cell.angle_beta   90.00
_cell.angle_gamma   90.00
#
_symmetry.space_group_name_H-M   'P 1'
#
loop_
_entity.id
_entity.type
_entity.pdbx_description
1 polymer ?
#
loop_
_entity_poly.entity_id
_entity_poly.type
_entity_poly.pdbx_seq_one_letter_code
_entity_poly.pdbx_strand_id
1 'polypeptide(L)' 'MIKIDGGVTEPAGFKAAGVRCGIKQKGDDLAVIYSDTQCSAAGVFTTNAFKAASIIVNTKKLRAGYARA' A
#
# COMPACT_ATOMS: atom_id res chain seq x y z
N MET A 1 17.89 -7.99 14.30
CA MET A 1 16.75 -8.00 13.36
C MET A 1 16.63 -9.40 12.79
N ILE A 2 15.47 -10.04 12.93
CA ILE A 2 15.20 -11.32 12.26
C ILE A 2 14.98 -11.00 10.78
N LYS A 3 15.74 -11.67 9.90
CA LYS A 3 15.57 -11.56 8.46
C LYS A 3 14.51 -12.59 8.07
N ILE A 4 13.42 -12.13 7.46
CA ILE A 4 12.39 -12.99 6.90
C ILE A 4 12.66 -13.06 5.40
N ASP A 5 12.82 -14.28 4.88
CA ASP A 5 12.90 -14.50 3.43
C ASP A 5 11.49 -14.34 2.83
N GLY A 6 11.38 -13.66 1.69
CA GLY A 6 10.10 -13.36 1.03
C GLY A 6 9.75 -11.86 1.02
N GLY A 7 8.57 -11.55 0.47
CA GLY A 7 8.07 -10.18 0.30
C GLY A 7 6.65 -10.00 0.83
N VAL A 8 5.95 -8.96 0.36
CA VAL A 8 4.56 -8.66 0.77
C VAL A 8 3.54 -9.75 0.39
N THR A 9 3.92 -10.68 -0.48
CA THR A 9 3.10 -11.82 -0.93
C THR A 9 3.46 -13.13 -0.23
N GLU A 10 4.42 -13.13 0.70
CA GLU A 10 4.76 -14.33 1.48
C GLU A 10 3.61 -14.75 2.41
N PRO A 11 2.92 -13.83 3.12
CA PRO A 11 1.74 -14.19 3.88
C PRO A 11 0.60 -14.63 2.95
N ALA A 12 -0.08 -15.72 3.30
CA ALA A 12 -1.22 -16.21 2.56
C ALA A 12 -2.34 -15.16 2.45
N GLY A 13 -2.99 -15.09 1.29
CA GLY A 13 -4.10 -14.16 1.02
C GLY A 13 -3.69 -12.76 0.60
N PHE A 14 -2.39 -12.52 0.33
CA PHE A 14 -1.89 -11.26 -0.23
C PHE A 14 -1.33 -11.45 -1.64
N LYS A 15 -1.70 -10.53 -2.53
CA LYS A 15 -1.22 -10.45 -3.91
C LYS A 15 -0.62 -9.07 -4.15
N ALA A 16 0.36 -9.01 -5.04
CA ALA A 16 0.94 -7.73 -5.47
C ALA A 16 1.22 -7.75 -6.97
N ALA A 17 1.11 -6.59 -7.60
CA ALA A 17 1.52 -6.39 -8.98
C ALA A 17 2.20 -5.02 -9.10
N GLY A 18 3.25 -4.97 -9.92
CA GLY A 18 3.88 -3.75 -10.40
C GLY A 18 3.74 -3.72 -11.91
N VAL A 19 3.37 -2.57 -12.47
CA VAL A 19 3.25 -2.38 -13.91
C VAL A 19 3.83 -1.04 -14.32
N ARG A 20 4.12 -0.93 -15.61
CA ARG A 20 4.42 0.34 -16.27
C ARG A 20 3.14 0.92 -16.89
N CYS A 21 2.55 1.91 -16.22
CA CYS A 21 1.40 2.67 -16.69
C CYS A 21 1.80 3.94 -17.48
N GLY A 22 3.09 4.30 -17.53
CA GLY A 22 3.61 5.34 -18.43
C GLY A 22 3.92 6.69 -17.77
N ILE A 23 3.95 6.76 -16.44
CA ILE A 23 4.40 7.93 -15.67
C ILE A 23 5.94 8.05 -15.74
N LYS A 24 6.65 6.92 -15.65
CA LYS A 24 8.11 6.88 -15.78
C LYS A 24 8.54 6.51 -17.20
N GLN A 25 9.66 7.07 -17.64
CA GLN A 25 10.28 6.72 -18.93
C GLN A 25 10.83 5.28 -18.95
N LYS A 26 11.27 4.76 -17.81
CA LYS A 26 11.79 3.39 -17.65
C LYS A 26 11.39 2.84 -16.28
N GLY A 27 11.18 1.51 -16.23
CA GLY A 27 10.79 0.78 -15.03
C GLY A 27 9.29 0.90 -14.68
N ASP A 28 8.87 0.10 -13.70
CA ASP A 28 7.50 0.13 -13.18
C ASP A 28 7.23 1.40 -12.37
N ASP A 29 6.00 1.89 -12.47
CA ASP A 29 5.58 3.19 -11.94
C ASP A 29 4.18 3.17 -11.30
N LEU A 30 3.50 2.03 -11.36
CA LEU A 30 2.27 1.76 -10.64
C LEU A 30 2.39 0.42 -9.93
N ALA A 31 1.94 0.37 -8.68
CA ALA A 31 1.90 -0.85 -7.90
C ALA A 31 0.57 -0.96 -7.15
N VAL A 32 0.14 -2.20 -6.90
CA VAL A 32 -1.00 -2.53 -6.05
C VAL A 32 -0.62 -3.68 -5.13
N ILE A 33 -1.06 -3.59 -3.87
CA ILE A 33 -1.08 -4.70 -2.92
C ILE A 33 -2.55 -4.96 -2.63
N TYR A 34 -2.96 -6.22 -2.67
CA TYR A 34 -4.35 -6.62 -2.57
C TYR A 34 -4.48 -7.78 -1.59
N SER A 35 -5.42 -7.65 -0.65
CA SER A 35 -5.85 -8.75 0.19
C SER A 35 -7.07 -9.44 -0.40
N ASP A 36 -7.05 -10.77 -0.43
CA ASP A 36 -8.17 -11.58 -0.91
C ASP A 36 -9.44 -11.34 -0.08
N THR A 37 -9.31 -10.93 1.18
CA THR A 37 -10.40 -10.55 2.08
C THR A 37 -10.23 -9.13 2.61
N GLN A 38 -11.25 -8.56 3.24
CA GLN A 38 -11.06 -7.34 4.03
C GLN A 38 -10.10 -7.64 5.19
N CYS A 39 -9.02 -6.87 5.33
CA CYS A 39 -7.99 -7.11 6.34
C CYS A 39 -7.93 -5.94 7.33
N SER A 40 -7.54 -6.25 8.58
CA SER A 40 -7.19 -5.21 9.55
C SER A 40 -6.05 -4.36 8.99
N ALA A 41 -6.16 -3.05 9.13
CA ALA A 41 -5.19 -2.12 8.58
C ALA A 41 -4.91 -0.99 9.56
N ALA A 42 -3.62 -0.66 9.68
CA ALA A 42 -3.12 0.45 10.48
C ALA A 42 -2.02 1.17 9.70
N GLY A 43 -1.80 2.44 10.04
CA GLY A 43 -0.89 3.28 9.28
C GLY A 43 -0.75 4.65 9.92
N VAL A 44 0.47 5.18 9.83
CA VAL A 44 0.83 6.51 10.28
C VAL A 44 1.16 7.36 9.06
N PHE A 45 0.87 8.66 9.14
CA PHE A 45 1.03 9.59 8.03
C PHE A 45 1.99 10.71 8.41
N THR A 46 2.56 11.39 7.42
CA THR A 46 3.46 12.52 7.65
C THR A 46 2.80 13.63 8.49
N THR A 47 3.57 14.20 9.42
CA THR A 47 3.16 15.33 10.26
C THR A 47 3.37 16.68 9.58
N ASN A 48 4.04 16.72 8.42
CA ASN A 48 4.27 17.96 7.66
C ASN A 48 2.93 18.69 7.38
N ALA A 49 2.93 20.01 7.50
CA ALA A 49 1.77 20.85 7.20
C ALA A 49 1.33 20.71 5.73
N PHE A 50 2.28 20.61 4.80
CA PHE A 50 2.00 20.43 3.37
C PHE A 50 1.84 18.94 3.03
N LYS A 51 0.59 18.50 2.88
CA LYS A 51 0.25 17.08 2.63
C LYS A 51 -0.24 16.87 1.20
N ALA A 52 0.21 15.78 0.58
CA ALA A 52 -0.31 15.35 -0.70
C ALA A 52 -1.78 14.89 -0.60
N ALA A 53 -2.54 15.01 -1.70
CA ALA A 53 -3.94 14.61 -1.75
C ALA A 53 -4.17 13.15 -1.35
N SER A 54 -3.24 12.24 -1.71
CA SER A 54 -3.29 10.82 -1.35
C SER A 54 -3.29 10.59 0.16
N ILE A 55 -2.54 11.39 0.93
CA ILE A 55 -2.48 11.29 2.39
C ILE A 55 -3.84 11.64 2.99
N ILE A 56 -4.53 12.65 2.47
CA ILE A 56 -5.85 13.06 2.94
C ILE A 56 -6.88 11.95 2.70
N VAL A 57 -6.86 11.34 1.52
CA VAL A 57 -7.76 10.24 1.16
C VAL A 57 -7.47 9.00 2.02
N ASN A 58 -6.22 8.60 2.13
CA ASN A 58 -5.83 7.40 2.87
C ASN A 58 -6.09 7.54 4.38
N THR A 59 -5.82 8.71 4.97
CA THR A 59 -6.16 8.99 6.37
C THR A 59 -7.65 8.81 6.63
N LYS A 60 -8.52 9.27 5.71
CA LYS A 60 -9.97 9.11 5.84
C LYS A 60 -10.40 7.64 5.73
N LYS A 61 -9.88 6.91 4.75
CA LYS A 61 -10.20 5.48 4.54
C LYS A 61 -9.78 4.62 5.73
N LEU A 62 -8.58 4.87 6.26
CA LEU A 62 -8.00 4.05 7.32
C LEU A 62 -8.68 4.20 8.69
N ARG A 63 -9.52 5.23 8.88
CA ARG A 63 -10.34 5.39 10.10
C ARG A 63 -11.27 4.22 10.37
N ALA A 64 -11.65 3.47 9.34
CA ALA A 64 -12.45 2.26 9.51
C ALA A 64 -11.68 1.11 10.17
N GLY A 65 -10.35 1.17 10.23
CA GLY A 65 -9.49 0.11 10.77
C GLY A 65 -9.31 -1.09 9.82
N TYR A 66 -9.85 -1.00 8.60
CA TYR A 66 -9.79 -2.07 7.61
C TYR A 66 -9.44 -1.53 6.23
N ALA A 67 -8.77 -2.36 5.43
CA ALA A 67 -8.49 -2.09 4.03
C ALA A 67 -8.53 -3.39 3.22
N ARG A 68 -8.50 -3.25 1.89
CA ARG A 68 -8.33 -4.38 0.97
C ARG A 68 -7.25 -4.07 -0.08
N ALA A 69 -7.19 -2.82 -0.53
CA ALA A 69 -6.13 -2.19 -1.32
C ALA A 69 -6.14 -0.67 -1.08
#